data_AF-A0A8T4HF15-F1
#
_entry.id   AF-A0A8T4HF15-F1
#
_cell.length_a   1.000
_cell.length_b   1.000
_cell.length_c   1.000
_cell.angle_alpha   90.00
_cell.angle_beta   90.00
_cell.angle_gamma   90.00
#
_symmetry.space_group_name_H-M   'P 1'
#
loop_
_entity.id
_entity.type
_entity.pdbx_description
1 polymer ?
#
loop_
_entity_poly.entity_id
_entity_poly.type
_entity_poly.pdbx_seq_one_letter_code
_entity_poly.pdbx_strand_id
1 'polypeptide(L)'
;MGQIHVDTAHNLLLRLSDPKEIVPMLPGVVASVREALDAEDPRRIAVERISRAPEAITASARESLLDAVSVARQVRIQKTLRVRSFVTIVRWVAGCLAAGAATVALLGWFFSDTVPLCFSPDRVSGADAYHVVCPVRSDPDAASKDLDVSLAATTAPADYVVVEFVGLVAAGIAAAATIRRIGGTAEPYNVPFALALLKLPMGALTAVLGLLLMRGGFVPGLTALDSSAQIISWAIIFGYSQQIFTRLVDTQAKNVLASAGGSGAAGGSTASRPPKPLTRPE
;
A
#
# COMPACT_ATOMS: atom_id res chain seq x y z
N MET A 1 -6.89 3.84 -21.58
CA MET A 1 -7.63 4.51 -22.66
C MET A 1 -9.00 3.90 -22.93
N GLY A 2 -9.16 2.56 -22.94
CA GLY A 2 -10.43 1.90 -23.34
C GLY A 2 -11.72 2.43 -22.68
N GLN A 3 -11.72 2.67 -21.35
CA GLN A 3 -12.91 3.18 -20.65
C GLN A 3 -13.37 4.56 -21.15
N ILE A 4 -12.45 5.45 -21.52
CA ILE A 4 -12.80 6.79 -22.02
C ILE A 4 -13.55 6.67 -23.35
N HIS A 5 -13.08 5.79 -24.25
CA HIS A 5 -13.75 5.57 -25.54
C HIS A 5 -15.12 4.92 -25.38
N VAL A 6 -15.28 3.97 -24.45
CA VAL A 6 -16.59 3.36 -24.14
C VAL A 6 -17.55 4.40 -23.57
N ASP A 7 -17.06 5.28 -22.68
CA ASP A 7 -17.87 6.36 -22.15
C ASP A 7 -18.28 7.34 -23.26
N THR A 8 -17.36 7.78 -24.11
CA THR A 8 -17.68 8.68 -25.23
C THR A 8 -18.70 8.03 -26.18
N ALA A 9 -18.51 6.76 -26.54
CA ALA A 9 -19.42 6.02 -27.40
C ALA A 9 -20.82 5.90 -26.78
N HIS A 10 -20.92 5.60 -25.48
CA HIS A 10 -22.20 5.51 -24.80
C HIS A 10 -22.90 6.88 -24.69
N ASN A 11 -22.16 7.97 -24.53
CA ASN A 11 -22.75 9.32 -24.54
C ASN A 11 -23.28 9.69 -25.93
N LEU A 12 -22.53 9.37 -26.99
CA LEU A 12 -22.98 9.49 -28.37
C LEU A 12 -24.23 8.64 -28.65
N LEU A 13 -24.27 7.41 -28.14
CA LEU A 13 -25.43 6.53 -28.28
C LEU A 13 -26.66 7.15 -27.60
N LEU A 14 -26.55 7.61 -26.35
CA LEU A 14 -27.63 8.32 -25.66
C LEU A 14 -28.07 9.63 -26.35
N ARG A 15 -27.17 10.28 -27.10
CA ARG A 15 -27.45 11.47 -27.94
C ARG A 15 -28.11 11.14 -29.28
N LEU A 16 -27.99 9.91 -29.77
CA LEU A 16 -28.54 9.49 -31.06
C LEU A 16 -29.83 8.67 -30.91
N SER A 17 -30.03 7.98 -29.77
CA SER A 17 -31.22 7.17 -29.50
C SER A 17 -32.50 8.01 -29.42
N ASP A 18 -33.61 7.43 -29.84
CA ASP A 18 -34.94 8.04 -29.70
C ASP A 18 -35.38 8.06 -28.22
N PRO A 19 -36.22 9.01 -27.77
CA PRO A 19 -36.64 9.11 -26.37
C PRO A 19 -37.27 7.83 -25.82
N LYS A 20 -37.94 7.06 -26.68
CA LYS A 20 -38.58 5.78 -26.32
C LYS A 20 -37.56 4.65 -26.05
N GLU A 21 -36.36 4.73 -26.63
CA GLU A 21 -35.29 3.74 -26.45
C GLU A 21 -34.46 4.00 -25.18
N ILE A 22 -34.53 5.20 -24.60
CA ILE A 22 -33.78 5.60 -23.40
C ILE A 22 -34.46 5.10 -22.12
N VAL A 23 -35.79 4.97 -22.13
CA VAL A 23 -36.61 4.48 -21.00
C VAL A 23 -36.10 3.17 -20.39
N PRO A 24 -35.78 2.11 -21.17
CA PRO A 24 -35.24 0.87 -20.59
C PRO A 24 -33.82 1.02 -19.99
N MET A 25 -33.05 2.03 -20.40
CA MET A 25 -31.70 2.29 -19.87
C MET A 25 -31.69 3.19 -18.62
N LEU A 26 -32.81 3.87 -18.34
CA LEU A 26 -32.93 4.85 -17.25
C LEU A 26 -32.51 4.30 -15.87
N PRO A 27 -32.90 3.07 -15.45
CA PRO A 27 -32.54 2.57 -14.12
C PRO A 27 -31.02 2.50 -13.89
N GLY A 28 -30.26 2.08 -14.90
CA GLY A 28 -28.79 2.02 -14.82
C GLY A 28 -28.15 3.41 -14.79
N VAL A 29 -28.74 4.36 -15.52
CA VAL A 29 -28.30 5.77 -15.54
C VAL A 29 -28.56 6.44 -14.19
N VAL A 30 -29.76 6.26 -13.62
CA VAL A 30 -30.13 6.78 -12.30
C VAL A 30 -29.23 6.19 -11.21
N ALA A 31 -28.96 4.88 -11.24
CA ALA A 31 -28.03 4.25 -10.31
C ALA A 31 -26.61 4.87 -10.42
N SER A 32 -26.13 5.09 -11.65
CA SER A 32 -24.81 5.67 -11.89
C SER A 32 -24.68 7.10 -11.38
N VAL A 33 -25.75 7.91 -11.55
CA VAL A 33 -25.86 9.29 -11.05
C VAL A 33 -25.94 9.32 -9.53
N ARG A 34 -26.74 8.45 -8.90
CA ARG A 34 -26.87 8.35 -7.43
C ARG A 34 -25.56 7.99 -6.74
N GLU A 35 -24.73 7.16 -7.37
CA GLU A 35 -23.42 6.77 -6.84
C GLU A 35 -22.38 7.91 -6.96
N ALA A 36 -22.51 8.76 -7.98
CA ALA A 36 -21.52 9.80 -8.27
C ALA A 36 -21.84 11.17 -7.65
N LEU A 37 -23.11 11.49 -7.44
CA LEU A 37 -23.59 12.82 -7.07
C LEU A 37 -24.34 12.80 -5.72
N ASP A 38 -24.12 13.84 -4.91
CA ASP A 38 -24.78 14.02 -3.62
C ASP A 38 -26.30 14.18 -3.75
N ALA A 39 -27.02 13.85 -2.68
CA ALA A 39 -28.49 13.86 -2.66
C ALA A 39 -29.10 15.25 -2.91
N GLU A 40 -28.36 16.32 -2.60
CA GLU A 40 -28.78 17.72 -2.78
C GLU A 40 -28.39 18.30 -4.15
N ASP A 41 -27.67 17.55 -4.99
CA ASP A 41 -27.26 18.06 -6.31
C ASP A 41 -28.50 18.30 -7.21
N PRO A 42 -28.68 19.53 -7.77
CA PRO A 42 -29.82 19.87 -8.62
C PRO A 42 -29.99 18.93 -9.81
N ARG A 43 -28.87 18.42 -10.36
CA ARG A 43 -28.84 17.52 -11.51
C ARG A 43 -29.32 16.12 -11.13
N ARG A 44 -28.94 15.63 -9.94
CA ARG A 44 -29.47 14.36 -9.42
C ARG A 44 -30.97 14.45 -9.19
N ILE A 45 -31.44 15.53 -8.58
CA ILE A 45 -32.87 15.77 -8.34
C ILE A 45 -33.64 15.82 -9.67
N ALA A 46 -33.09 16.47 -10.70
CA ALA A 46 -33.68 16.50 -12.03
C ALA A 46 -33.79 15.11 -12.67
N VAL A 47 -32.73 14.31 -12.61
CA VAL A 47 -32.72 12.92 -13.12
C VAL A 47 -33.71 12.03 -12.37
N GLU A 48 -33.78 12.14 -11.04
CA GLU A 48 -34.74 11.38 -10.24
C GLU A 48 -36.19 11.78 -10.54
N ARG A 49 -36.45 13.07 -10.80
CA ARG A 49 -37.76 13.55 -11.24
C ARG A 49 -38.15 12.96 -12.60
N ILE A 50 -37.22 12.93 -13.56
CA ILE A 50 -37.42 12.32 -14.89
C ILE A 50 -37.70 10.81 -14.75
N SER A 51 -37.01 10.13 -13.83
CA SER A 51 -37.21 8.69 -13.61
C SER A 51 -38.60 8.31 -13.09
N ARG A 52 -39.28 9.24 -12.39
CA ARG A 52 -40.64 9.02 -11.86
C ARG A 52 -41.74 9.24 -12.91
N ALA A 53 -41.43 9.93 -14.02
CA ALA A 53 -42.38 10.22 -15.09
C ALA A 53 -41.71 10.02 -16.48
N PRO A 54 -41.37 8.78 -16.86
CA PRO A 54 -40.61 8.47 -18.08
C PRO A 54 -41.39 8.72 -19.39
N GLU A 55 -42.72 8.92 -19.32
CA GLU A 55 -43.57 9.16 -20.49
C GLU A 55 -43.48 10.59 -21.03
N ALA A 56 -42.88 11.52 -20.28
CA ALA A 56 -42.75 12.94 -20.62
C ALA A 56 -41.29 13.36 -20.90
N ILE A 57 -40.52 12.52 -21.62
CA ILE A 57 -39.16 12.89 -22.03
C ILE A 57 -39.22 13.93 -23.16
N THR A 58 -39.31 15.20 -22.78
CA THR A 58 -39.15 16.35 -23.67
C THR A 58 -37.67 16.53 -24.04
N ALA A 59 -37.37 17.20 -25.16
CA ALA A 59 -35.99 17.50 -25.58
C ALA A 59 -35.14 18.17 -24.47
N SER A 60 -35.74 19.05 -23.65
CA SER A 60 -35.09 19.68 -22.50
C SER A 60 -34.77 18.71 -21.34
N ALA A 61 -35.62 17.71 -21.11
CA ALA A 61 -35.38 16.67 -20.09
C ALA A 61 -34.19 15.77 -20.49
N ARG A 62 -34.05 15.50 -21.79
CA ARG A 62 -32.90 14.76 -22.35
C ARG A 62 -31.58 15.51 -22.13
N GLU A 63 -31.56 16.81 -22.37
CA GLU A 63 -30.35 17.63 -22.17
C GLU A 63 -29.91 17.65 -20.69
N SER A 64 -30.88 17.77 -19.77
CA SER A 64 -30.63 17.69 -18.32
C SER A 64 -30.08 16.32 -17.90
N LEU A 65 -30.58 15.24 -18.50
CA LEU A 65 -30.09 13.88 -18.27
C LEU A 65 -28.65 13.71 -18.76
N LEU A 66 -28.35 14.19 -19.97
CA LEU A 66 -27.02 14.12 -20.56
C LEU A 66 -25.98 14.93 -19.77
N ASP A 67 -26.35 16.12 -19.28
CA ASP A 67 -25.48 16.93 -18.41
C ASP A 67 -25.16 16.16 -17.11
N ALA A 68 -26.19 15.67 -16.42
CA ALA A 68 -26.04 14.89 -15.19
C ALA A 68 -25.13 13.65 -15.36
N VAL A 69 -25.30 12.91 -16.47
CA VAL A 69 -24.46 11.74 -16.78
C VAL A 69 -23.03 12.13 -17.08
N SER A 70 -22.81 13.23 -17.80
CA SER A 70 -21.47 13.71 -18.13
C SER A 70 -20.69 14.10 -16.87
N VAL A 71 -21.35 14.77 -15.93
CA VAL A 71 -20.76 15.17 -14.64
C VAL A 71 -20.53 13.95 -13.74
N ALA A 72 -21.50 13.04 -13.64
CA ALA A 72 -21.35 11.79 -12.90
C ALA A 72 -20.13 10.98 -13.37
N ARG A 73 -19.86 10.97 -14.67
CA ARG A 73 -18.68 10.32 -15.26
C ARG A 73 -17.39 11.06 -14.97
N GLN A 74 -17.36 12.39 -15.07
CA GLN A 74 -16.18 13.17 -14.70
C GLN A 74 -15.76 12.90 -13.25
N VAL A 75 -16.73 12.81 -12.33
CA VAL A 75 -16.47 12.45 -10.92
C VAL A 75 -15.86 11.04 -10.81
N ARG A 76 -16.40 10.04 -11.52
CA ARG A 76 -15.83 8.68 -11.55
C ARG A 76 -14.40 8.64 -12.14
N ILE A 77 -14.16 9.40 -13.21
CA ILE A 77 -12.84 9.50 -13.84
C ILE A 77 -11.84 10.10 -12.84
N GLN A 78 -12.19 11.21 -12.18
CA GLN A 78 -11.32 11.84 -11.18
C GLN A 78 -10.96 10.89 -10.03
N LYS A 79 -11.94 10.14 -9.51
CA LYS A 79 -11.71 9.11 -8.47
C LYS A 79 -10.73 8.05 -8.96
N THR A 80 -10.93 7.53 -10.16
CA THR A 80 -10.05 6.51 -10.76
C THR A 80 -8.62 7.03 -11.02
N LEU A 81 -8.47 8.29 -11.43
CA LEU A 81 -7.17 8.89 -11.69
C LEU A 81 -6.33 9.06 -10.42
N ARG A 82 -6.95 9.44 -9.29
CA ARG A 82 -6.24 9.51 -7.99
C ARG A 82 -5.70 8.15 -7.58
N VAL A 83 -6.52 7.11 -7.69
CA VAL A 83 -6.11 5.73 -7.39
C VAL A 83 -4.98 5.28 -8.31
N ARG A 84 -5.08 5.52 -9.62
CA ARG A 84 -4.01 5.19 -10.57
C ARG A 84 -2.70 5.91 -10.26
N SER A 85 -2.76 7.21 -10.01
CA SER A 85 -1.58 8.01 -9.66
C SER A 85 -0.92 7.48 -8.38
N PHE A 86 -1.71 7.23 -7.35
CA PHE A 86 -1.25 6.64 -6.10
C PHE A 86 -0.56 5.29 -6.30
N VAL A 87 -1.22 4.35 -7.00
CA VAL A 87 -0.66 3.02 -7.27
C VAL A 87 0.63 3.11 -8.10
N THR A 88 0.68 4.05 -9.05
CA THR A 88 1.88 4.28 -9.87
C THR A 88 3.04 4.78 -9.01
N ILE A 89 2.80 5.76 -8.13
CA ILE A 89 3.81 6.28 -7.20
C ILE A 89 4.28 5.15 -6.27
N VAL A 90 3.36 4.37 -5.68
CA VAL A 90 3.70 3.24 -4.80
C VAL A 90 4.57 2.22 -5.52
N ARG A 91 4.27 1.90 -6.78
CA ARG A 91 5.12 1.01 -7.61
C ARG A 91 6.51 1.57 -7.86
N TRP A 92 6.62 2.87 -8.15
CA TRP A 92 7.93 3.52 -8.33
C TRP A 92 8.75 3.47 -7.04
N VAL A 93 8.15 3.81 -5.90
CA VAL A 93 8.84 3.73 -4.59
C VAL A 93 9.25 2.30 -4.27
N ALA A 94 8.38 1.31 -4.50
CA ALA A 94 8.71 -0.10 -4.32
C ALA A 94 9.87 -0.54 -5.23
N GLY A 95 9.88 -0.08 -6.49
CA GLY A 95 10.98 -0.31 -7.43
C GLY A 95 12.30 0.31 -6.95
N CYS A 96 12.28 1.56 -6.48
CA CYS A 96 13.47 2.22 -5.94
C CYS A 96 14.02 1.50 -4.70
N LEU A 97 13.14 1.05 -3.79
CA LEU A 97 13.56 0.29 -2.62
C LEU A 97 14.11 -1.09 -2.99
N ALA A 98 13.49 -1.77 -3.96
CA ALA A 98 13.99 -3.05 -4.47
C ALA A 98 15.36 -2.88 -5.15
N ALA A 99 15.55 -1.81 -5.92
CA ALA A 99 16.84 -1.45 -6.49
C ALA A 99 17.87 -1.15 -5.39
N GLY A 100 17.46 -0.47 -4.31
CA GLY A 100 18.29 -0.25 -3.12
C GLY A 100 18.73 -1.55 -2.46
N ALA A 101 17.80 -2.48 -2.20
CA ALA A 101 18.11 -3.80 -1.65
C ALA A 101 19.05 -4.57 -2.59
N ALA A 102 18.76 -4.63 -3.89
CA ALA A 102 19.64 -5.26 -4.86
C ALA A 102 21.04 -4.63 -4.89
N THR A 103 21.14 -3.31 -4.73
CA THR A 103 22.43 -2.61 -4.64
C THR A 103 23.18 -3.01 -3.38
N VAL A 104 22.51 -3.10 -2.23
CA VAL A 104 23.11 -3.55 -0.97
C VAL A 104 23.57 -5.01 -1.08
N ALA A 105 22.77 -5.92 -1.62
CA ALA A 105 23.18 -7.29 -1.91
C ALA A 105 24.40 -7.35 -2.84
N LEU A 106 24.39 -6.59 -3.94
CA LEU A 106 25.50 -6.56 -4.90
C LEU A 106 26.77 -5.99 -4.26
N LEU A 107 26.67 -4.90 -3.52
CA LEU A 107 27.81 -4.31 -2.81
C LEU A 107 28.33 -5.26 -1.73
N GLY A 108 27.47 -5.89 -0.94
CA GLY A 108 27.87 -6.87 0.07
C GLY A 108 28.50 -8.13 -0.54
N TRP A 109 28.08 -8.50 -1.75
CA TRP A 109 28.68 -9.59 -2.51
C TRP A 109 30.08 -9.26 -3.03
N PHE A 110 30.29 -8.06 -3.58
CA PHE A 110 31.57 -7.65 -4.14
C PHE A 110 32.55 -7.06 -3.11
N PHE A 111 32.05 -6.49 -2.02
CA PHE A 111 32.81 -5.79 -0.98
C PHE A 111 32.46 -6.30 0.42
N SER A 112 32.58 -7.61 0.62
CA SER A 112 32.28 -8.26 1.91
C SER A 112 33.06 -7.67 3.10
N ASP A 113 34.28 -7.19 2.84
CA ASP A 113 35.24 -6.90 3.90
C ASP A 113 35.15 -5.47 4.44
N THR A 114 34.45 -4.56 3.75
CA THR A 114 34.37 -3.14 4.17
C THR A 114 33.34 -2.90 5.26
N VAL A 115 32.24 -3.67 5.26
CA VAL A 115 31.18 -3.59 6.28
C VAL A 115 30.70 -5.01 6.61
N PRO A 116 31.44 -5.80 7.39
CA PRO A 116 31.01 -7.16 7.73
C PRO A 116 29.82 -7.15 8.71
N LEU A 117 28.83 -8.02 8.49
CA LEU A 117 27.68 -8.24 9.39
C LEU A 117 28.00 -9.17 10.57
N CYS A 118 29.28 -9.28 10.93
CA CYS A 118 29.75 -10.19 11.96
C CYS A 118 29.75 -9.55 13.35
N PHE A 119 29.66 -10.37 14.39
CA PHE A 119 29.69 -9.97 15.80
C PHE A 119 30.81 -10.72 16.53
N SER A 120 31.38 -10.06 17.54
CA SER A 120 32.44 -10.61 18.40
C SER A 120 31.98 -10.50 19.87
N PRO A 121 31.23 -11.48 20.39
CA PRO A 121 30.55 -11.38 21.68
C PRO A 121 31.50 -11.35 22.88
N ASP A 122 32.63 -12.07 22.85
CA ASP A 122 33.63 -12.07 23.92
C ASP A 122 35.03 -12.48 23.44
N ARG A 123 36.07 -12.06 24.17
CA ARG A 123 37.41 -12.67 24.09
C ARG A 123 37.41 -13.99 24.85
N VAL A 124 37.97 -15.04 24.25
CA VAL A 124 38.16 -16.31 24.97
C VAL A 124 39.13 -16.05 26.12
N SER A 125 38.62 -16.09 27.35
CA SER A 125 39.36 -15.70 28.55
C SER A 125 40.66 -16.52 28.68
N GLY A 126 41.81 -15.86 28.51
CA GLY A 126 43.15 -16.45 28.66
C GLY A 126 43.90 -16.79 27.37
N ALA A 127 43.34 -16.54 26.18
CA ALA A 127 44.02 -16.74 24.90
C ALA A 127 43.89 -15.51 23.96
N ASP A 128 44.86 -15.31 23.06
CA ASP A 128 44.79 -14.34 21.94
C ASP A 128 43.79 -14.82 20.86
N ALA A 129 42.59 -15.27 21.25
CA ALA A 129 41.58 -15.84 20.37
C ALA A 129 40.23 -15.11 20.52
N TYR A 130 39.56 -14.90 19.39
CA TYR A 130 38.24 -14.27 19.33
C TYR A 130 37.21 -15.26 18.79
N HIS A 131 36.00 -15.22 19.35
CA HIS A 131 34.86 -15.90 18.76
C HIS A 131 34.19 -14.95 17.76
N VAL A 132 34.22 -15.28 16.46
CA VAL A 132 33.64 -14.44 15.39
C VAL A 132 32.44 -15.14 14.79
N VAL A 133 31.30 -14.45 14.76
CA VAL A 133 30.04 -15.00 14.25
C VAL A 133 29.48 -14.10 13.16
N CYS A 134 29.31 -14.64 11.96
CA CYS A 134 28.65 -14.00 10.84
C CYS A 134 27.33 -14.72 10.51
N PRO A 135 26.42 -14.12 9.72
CA PRO A 135 25.14 -14.75 9.35
C PRO A 135 25.26 -16.15 8.74
N VAL A 136 26.27 -16.40 7.89
CA VAL A 136 26.45 -17.68 7.20
C VAL A 136 27.52 -18.56 7.84
N ARG A 137 28.62 -17.97 8.31
CA ARG A 137 29.77 -18.69 8.87
C ARG A 137 30.10 -18.18 10.27
N SER A 138 30.58 -19.08 11.13
CA SER A 138 31.12 -18.76 12.43
C SER A 138 32.48 -19.44 12.61
N ASP A 139 33.43 -18.74 13.21
CA ASP A 139 34.73 -19.27 13.60
C ASP A 139 34.89 -19.14 15.12
N PRO A 140 34.84 -20.27 15.85
CA PRO A 140 34.91 -20.25 17.30
C PRO A 140 36.32 -20.02 17.86
N ASP A 141 37.36 -20.29 17.06
CA ASP A 141 38.77 -20.28 17.47
C ASP A 141 39.58 -19.40 16.53
N ALA A 142 39.10 -18.18 16.25
CA ALA A 142 39.77 -17.29 15.33
C ALA A 142 41.16 -16.92 15.88
N ALA A 143 42.19 -17.53 15.30
CA ALA A 143 43.51 -17.69 15.91
C ALA A 143 44.45 -16.48 15.74
N SER A 144 43.98 -15.37 15.17
CA SER A 144 44.81 -14.18 14.93
C SER A 144 44.73 -13.17 16.06
N LYS A 145 45.89 -12.59 16.41
CA LYS A 145 46.00 -11.44 17.33
C LYS A 145 45.22 -10.21 16.84
N ASP A 146 45.13 -10.05 15.52
CA ASP A 146 44.40 -8.97 14.86
C ASP A 146 42.96 -9.40 14.58
N LEU A 147 42.01 -8.75 15.25
CA LEU A 147 40.57 -9.01 15.10
C LEU A 147 40.09 -8.77 13.66
N ASP A 148 40.61 -7.75 12.99
CA ASP A 148 40.20 -7.37 11.63
C ASP A 148 40.54 -8.47 10.60
N VAL A 149 41.67 -9.17 10.78
CA VAL A 149 42.09 -10.28 9.92
C VAL A 149 41.16 -11.49 10.09
N SER A 150 40.80 -11.80 11.34
CA SER A 150 39.84 -12.87 11.65
C SER A 150 38.43 -12.55 11.13
N LEU A 151 38.01 -11.29 11.21
CA LEU A 151 36.73 -10.84 10.63
C LEU A 151 36.72 -11.02 9.10
N ALA A 152 37.75 -10.53 8.41
CA ALA A 152 37.84 -10.66 6.95
C ALA A 152 37.87 -12.13 6.50
N ALA A 153 38.55 -13.01 7.24
CA ALA A 153 38.62 -14.44 6.93
C ALA A 153 37.29 -15.19 7.14
N THR A 154 36.48 -14.75 8.11
CA THR A 154 35.21 -15.42 8.47
C THR A 154 34.03 -14.90 7.64
N THR A 155 34.13 -13.68 7.14
CA THR A 155 33.05 -13.03 6.37
C THR A 155 32.77 -13.79 5.07
N ALA A 156 31.49 -13.95 4.74
CA ALA A 156 31.06 -14.55 3.48
C ALA A 156 30.31 -13.53 2.62
N PRO A 157 30.51 -13.50 1.29
CA PRO A 157 29.75 -12.61 0.40
C PRO A 157 28.23 -12.88 0.42
N ALA A 158 27.83 -14.07 0.87
CA ALA A 158 26.44 -14.45 1.04
C ALA A 158 25.77 -13.87 2.31
N ASP A 159 26.53 -13.28 3.24
CA ASP A 159 26.00 -12.78 4.52
C ASP A 159 24.87 -11.75 4.33
N TYR A 160 25.08 -10.78 3.43
CA TYR A 160 24.06 -9.79 3.07
C TYR A 160 22.86 -10.42 2.37
N VAL A 161 23.09 -11.32 1.42
CA VAL A 161 22.03 -11.97 0.63
C VAL A 161 21.10 -12.79 1.54
N VAL A 162 21.66 -13.53 2.50
CA VAL A 162 20.88 -14.34 3.43
C VAL A 162 20.06 -13.46 4.37
N VAL A 163 20.65 -12.40 4.92
CA VAL A 163 19.93 -11.46 5.80
C VAL A 163 18.80 -10.75 5.06
N GLU A 164 19.05 -10.27 3.85
CA GLU A 164 18.03 -9.63 3.02
C GLU A 164 16.90 -10.59 2.66
N PHE A 165 17.23 -11.81 2.28
CA PHE A 165 16.23 -12.82 1.95
C PHE A 165 15.34 -13.15 3.15
N VAL A 166 15.94 -13.33 4.33
CA VAL A 166 15.19 -13.58 5.57
C VAL A 166 14.29 -12.40 5.93
N GLY A 167 14.81 -11.16 5.80
CA GLY A 167 14.02 -9.94 6.01
C GLY A 167 12.85 -9.83 5.03
N LEU A 168 13.07 -10.16 3.76
CA LEU A 168 12.04 -10.19 2.72
C LEU A 168 10.96 -11.22 3.04
N VAL A 169 11.35 -12.44 3.45
CA VAL A 169 10.40 -13.50 3.84
C VAL A 169 9.57 -13.07 5.05
N ALA A 170 10.20 -12.51 6.08
CA ALA A 170 9.50 -12.01 7.26
C ALA A 170 8.47 -10.93 6.92
N ALA A 171 8.84 -9.97 6.06
CA ALA A 171 7.91 -8.95 5.56
C ALA A 171 6.81 -9.55 4.66
N GLY A 172 7.12 -10.57 3.87
CA GLY A 172 6.14 -11.30 3.05
C GLY A 172 5.06 -11.97 3.89
N ILE A 173 5.44 -12.61 5.00
CA ILE A 173 4.49 -13.17 5.98
C ILE A 173 3.61 -12.05 6.56
N ALA A 174 4.22 -10.93 6.94
CA ALA A 174 3.51 -9.78 7.49
C ALA A 174 2.52 -9.18 6.46
N ALA A 175 2.91 -9.10 5.19
CA ALA A 175 2.06 -8.64 4.09
C ALA A 175 0.91 -9.62 3.80
N ALA A 176 1.18 -10.92 3.74
CA ALA A 176 0.16 -11.95 3.53
C ALA A 176 -0.92 -11.93 4.62
N ALA A 177 -0.53 -11.73 5.88
CA ALA A 177 -1.45 -11.59 7.00
C ALA A 177 -2.39 -10.38 6.85
N THR A 178 -1.93 -9.28 6.22
CA THR A 178 -2.77 -8.11 5.94
C THR A 178 -3.72 -8.33 4.77
N ILE A 179 -3.27 -8.99 3.69
CA ILE A 179 -4.10 -9.26 2.51
C ILE A 179 -5.26 -10.20 2.85
N ARG A 180 -5.03 -11.22 3.69
CA ARG A 180 -6.06 -12.21 4.07
C ARG A 180 -7.32 -11.59 4.72
N ARG A 181 -7.21 -10.36 5.23
CA ARG A 181 -8.33 -9.63 5.87
C ARG A 181 -9.16 -8.81 4.89
N ILE A 182 -8.79 -8.77 3.61
CA ILE A 182 -9.45 -7.95 2.59
C ILE A 182 -10.43 -8.85 1.83
N GLY A 183 -11.73 -8.60 2.02
CA GLY A 183 -12.78 -9.24 1.22
C GLY A 183 -12.68 -8.83 -0.25
N GLY A 184 -13.03 -9.73 -1.18
CA GLY A 184 -12.81 -9.57 -2.61
C GLY A 184 -13.18 -8.18 -3.14
N THR A 185 -12.17 -7.44 -3.62
CA THR A 185 -12.36 -6.08 -4.13
C THR A 185 -12.63 -6.14 -5.63
N ALA A 186 -13.84 -5.78 -6.05
CA ALA A 186 -14.18 -5.57 -7.46
C ALA A 186 -13.58 -4.27 -8.05
N GLU A 187 -12.52 -3.72 -7.44
CA GLU A 187 -11.86 -2.53 -7.94
C GLU A 187 -10.80 -2.89 -8.99
N PRO A 188 -10.75 -2.19 -10.13
CA PRO A 188 -9.81 -2.47 -11.22
C PRO A 188 -8.33 -2.20 -10.88
N TYR A 189 -8.03 -1.64 -9.70
CA TYR A 189 -6.67 -1.38 -9.23
C TYR A 189 -6.51 -1.96 -7.83
N ASN A 190 -5.88 -3.13 -7.70
CA ASN A 190 -5.61 -3.78 -6.40
C ASN A 190 -4.58 -2.96 -5.58
N VAL A 191 -4.99 -1.80 -5.06
CA VAL A 191 -4.19 -0.94 -4.18
C VAL A 191 -3.55 -1.73 -3.03
N PRO A 192 -4.26 -2.67 -2.36
CA PRO A 192 -3.66 -3.47 -1.30
C PRO A 192 -2.48 -4.31 -1.76
N PHE A 193 -2.53 -4.81 -3.00
CA PHE A 193 -1.44 -5.59 -3.58
C PHE A 193 -0.20 -4.71 -3.85
N ALA A 194 -0.40 -3.48 -4.34
CA ALA A 194 0.70 -2.55 -4.55
C ALA A 194 1.41 -2.19 -3.23
N LEU A 195 0.67 -2.04 -2.14
CA LEU A 195 1.22 -1.77 -0.82
C LEU A 195 1.90 -3.00 -0.22
N ALA A 196 1.36 -4.19 -0.43
CA ALA A 196 2.03 -5.42 -0.03
C ALA A 196 3.38 -5.59 -0.74
N LEU A 197 3.45 -5.26 -2.03
CA LEU A 197 4.68 -5.32 -2.81
C LEU A 197 5.73 -4.33 -2.30
N LEU A 198 5.32 -3.14 -1.84
CA LEU A 198 6.20 -2.15 -1.21
C LEU A 198 6.86 -2.66 0.08
N LYS A 199 6.17 -3.55 0.83
CA LYS A 199 6.68 -4.08 2.10
C LYS A 199 7.85 -5.05 1.91
N LEU A 200 7.90 -5.79 0.80
CA LEU A 200 8.96 -6.78 0.55
C LEU A 200 10.39 -6.20 0.50
N PRO A 201 10.68 -5.16 -0.30
CA PRO A 201 12.02 -4.58 -0.34
C PRO A 201 12.36 -3.79 0.91
N MET A 202 11.36 -3.16 1.57
CA MET A 202 11.59 -2.66 2.93
C MET A 202 12.02 -3.81 3.84
N GLY A 203 11.39 -5.00 3.68
CA GLY A 203 11.69 -6.31 4.26
C GLY A 203 13.17 -6.55 4.46
N ALA A 204 13.82 -6.67 3.33
CA ALA A 204 15.24 -6.85 3.20
C ALA A 204 16.04 -5.70 3.84
N LEU A 205 15.70 -4.45 3.48
CA LEU A 205 16.49 -3.28 3.88
C LEU A 205 16.52 -3.05 5.39
N THR A 206 15.39 -3.17 6.10
CA THR A 206 15.42 -2.94 7.55
C THR A 206 16.03 -4.10 8.32
N ALA A 207 16.03 -5.33 7.78
CA ALA A 207 16.77 -6.44 8.38
C ALA A 207 18.27 -6.13 8.40
N VAL A 208 18.82 -5.68 7.26
CA VAL A 208 20.22 -5.25 7.16
C VAL A 208 20.49 -4.02 8.04
N LEU A 209 19.67 -2.97 7.93
CA LEU A 209 19.84 -1.75 8.74
C LEU A 209 19.78 -2.03 10.24
N GLY A 210 18.88 -2.92 10.68
CA GLY A 210 18.73 -3.30 12.07
C GLY A 210 19.97 -4.00 12.63
N LEU A 211 20.55 -4.94 11.87
CA LEU A 211 21.81 -5.59 12.26
C LEU A 211 22.99 -4.62 12.26
N LEU A 212 23.07 -3.71 11.29
CA LEU A 212 24.09 -2.65 11.28
C LEU A 212 23.94 -1.71 12.48
N LEU A 213 22.71 -1.38 12.87
CA LEU A 213 22.44 -0.56 14.06
C LEU A 213 22.86 -1.28 15.35
N MET A 214 22.60 -2.59 15.46
CA MET A 214 23.08 -3.41 16.57
C MET A 214 24.61 -3.40 16.64
N ARG A 215 25.29 -3.61 15.51
CA ARG A 215 26.75 -3.56 15.42
C ARG A 215 27.32 -2.18 15.78
N GLY A 216 26.58 -1.10 15.51
CA GLY A 216 26.98 0.27 15.86
C GLY A 216 27.06 0.56 17.37
N GLY A 217 26.71 -0.40 18.24
CA GLY A 217 26.85 -0.24 19.70
C GLY A 217 25.87 0.76 20.31
N PHE A 218 24.87 1.23 19.55
CA PHE A 218 23.87 2.20 20.00
C PHE A 218 22.98 1.66 21.13
N VAL A 219 22.86 0.35 21.26
CA VAL A 219 22.10 -0.31 22.33
C VAL A 219 23.03 -1.22 23.13
N PRO A 220 23.44 -0.82 24.35
CA PRO A 220 24.29 -1.63 25.22
C PRO A 220 23.64 -3.00 25.49
N GLY A 221 24.43 -4.08 25.36
CA GLY A 221 23.99 -5.45 25.70
C GLY A 221 23.27 -6.24 24.61
N LEU A 222 23.04 -5.67 23.42
CA LEU A 222 22.48 -6.41 22.26
C LEU A 222 23.54 -6.82 21.22
N THR A 223 24.82 -6.53 21.45
CA THR A 223 25.94 -6.83 20.54
C THR A 223 26.55 -8.21 20.73
N ALA A 224 26.20 -8.91 21.82
CA ALA A 224 26.68 -10.26 22.13
C ALA A 224 25.81 -11.32 21.43
N LEU A 225 25.86 -11.33 20.09
CA LEU A 225 25.25 -12.43 19.33
C LEU A 225 26.27 -13.55 19.20
N ASP A 226 25.93 -14.69 19.79
CA ASP A 226 26.84 -15.84 19.96
C ASP A 226 26.68 -16.90 18.88
N SER A 227 25.65 -16.78 18.03
CA SER A 227 25.40 -17.76 16.95
C SER A 227 24.77 -17.14 15.72
N SER A 228 25.03 -17.76 14.56
CA SER A 228 24.39 -17.40 13.29
C SER A 228 22.86 -17.44 13.39
N ALA A 229 22.32 -18.43 14.10
CA ALA A 229 20.88 -18.57 14.34
C ALA A 229 20.28 -17.35 15.08
N GLN A 230 21.00 -16.77 16.05
CA GLN A 230 20.56 -15.53 16.71
C GLN A 230 20.57 -14.35 15.74
N ILE A 231 21.61 -14.21 14.90
CA ILE A 231 21.69 -13.14 13.90
C ILE A 231 20.50 -13.23 12.94
N ILE A 232 20.21 -14.42 12.42
CA ILE A 232 19.06 -14.67 11.54
C ILE A 232 17.72 -14.40 12.26
N SER A 233 17.60 -14.78 13.53
CA SER A 233 16.40 -14.50 14.32
C SER A 233 16.14 -13.00 14.48
N TRP A 234 17.20 -12.22 14.72
CA TRP A 234 17.12 -10.76 14.75
C TRP A 234 16.79 -10.16 13.38
N ALA A 235 17.34 -10.71 12.29
CA ALA A 235 16.97 -10.32 10.94
C ALA A 235 15.46 -10.52 10.67
N ILE A 236 14.86 -11.62 11.17
CA ILE A 236 13.40 -11.85 11.10
C ILE A 236 12.65 -10.77 11.87
N ILE A 237 13.07 -10.49 13.11
CA ILE A 237 12.44 -9.47 13.96
C ILE A 237 12.47 -8.10 13.29
N PHE A 238 13.62 -7.70 12.75
CA PHE A 238 13.77 -6.43 12.05
C PHE A 238 13.03 -6.37 10.72
N GLY A 239 13.01 -7.45 9.94
CA GLY A 239 12.20 -7.54 8.73
C GLY A 239 10.70 -7.42 9.02
N TYR A 240 10.23 -8.00 10.13
CA TYR A 240 8.84 -7.90 10.55
C TYR A 240 8.50 -6.53 11.17
N SER A 241 9.45 -5.89 11.87
CA SER A 241 9.23 -4.65 12.63
C SER A 241 8.93 -3.43 11.75
N GLN A 242 9.11 -3.54 10.43
CA GLN A 242 8.68 -2.54 9.44
C GLN A 242 7.23 -2.11 9.58
N GLN A 243 6.38 -2.98 10.12
CA GLN A 243 4.98 -2.67 10.39
C GLN A 243 4.83 -1.44 11.31
N ILE A 244 5.84 -1.09 12.11
CA ILE A 244 5.84 0.12 12.93
C ILE A 244 5.95 1.36 12.03
N PHE A 245 6.84 1.34 11.03
CA PHE A 245 7.08 2.47 10.11
C PHE A 245 6.03 2.56 8.99
N THR A 246 5.55 1.42 8.47
CA THR A 246 4.57 1.38 7.36
C THR A 246 3.16 1.79 7.76
N ARG A 247 2.84 1.88 9.06
CA ARG A 247 1.50 2.27 9.55
C ARG A 247 1.01 3.59 8.96
N LEU A 248 1.91 4.56 8.78
CA LEU A 248 1.57 5.86 8.21
C LEU A 248 1.19 5.76 6.73
N VAL A 249 1.99 5.01 5.95
CA VAL A 249 1.73 4.75 4.52
C VAL A 249 0.44 3.94 4.33
N ASP A 250 0.24 2.91 5.15
CA ASP A 250 -0.96 2.08 5.16
C ASP A 250 -2.22 2.91 5.52
N THR A 251 -2.09 3.91 6.40
CA THR A 251 -3.19 4.80 6.76
C THR A 251 -3.54 5.75 5.61
N GLN A 252 -2.54 6.34 4.95
CA GLN A 252 -2.78 7.20 3.79
C GLN A 252 -3.41 6.44 2.63
N ALA A 253 -2.98 5.20 2.38
CA ALA A 253 -3.62 4.33 1.41
C ALA A 253 -5.11 4.11 1.69
N LYS A 254 -5.46 3.80 2.94
CA LYS A 254 -6.87 3.64 3.37
C LYS A 254 -7.67 4.91 3.16
N ASN A 255 -7.08 6.09 3.42
CA ASN A 255 -7.74 7.38 3.20
C ASN A 255 -7.95 7.68 1.70
N VAL A 256 -6.97 7.37 0.86
CA VAL A 256 -7.09 7.50 -0.61
C VAL A 256 -8.16 6.56 -1.15
N LEU A 257 -8.22 5.32 -0.65
CA LEU A 257 -9.25 4.35 -1.00
C LEU A 257 -10.64 4.78 -0.50
N ALA A 258 -10.77 5.28 0.73
CA ALA A 258 -12.04 5.77 1.27
C ALA A 258 -12.56 7.00 0.51
N SER A 259 -11.66 7.92 0.14
CA SER A 259 -12.02 9.09 -0.68
C SER A 259 -12.33 8.74 -2.15
N ALA A 260 -11.79 7.64 -2.66
CA ALA A 260 -12.10 7.12 -4.00
C ALA A 260 -13.40 6.29 -4.03
N GLY A 261 -13.67 5.50 -2.99
CA GLY A 261 -14.87 4.64 -2.86
C GLY A 261 -16.18 5.40 -2.62
N GLY A 262 -16.10 6.68 -2.23
CA GLY A 262 -17.26 7.53 -2.03
C GLY A 262 -18.08 7.17 -0.79
N SER A 263 -18.58 8.21 -0.13
CA SER A 263 -19.53 8.18 0.99
C SER A 263 -20.90 7.58 0.59
N GLY A 264 -20.92 6.31 0.21
CA GLY A 264 -22.14 5.50 0.09
C GLY A 264 -22.65 4.96 1.43
N ALA A 265 -22.06 5.36 2.56
CA ALA A 265 -22.40 4.84 3.89
C ALA A 265 -22.44 5.94 4.98
N ALA A 266 -22.99 7.10 4.66
CA ALA A 266 -23.50 8.04 5.68
C ALA A 266 -25.04 8.11 5.63
N GLY A 267 -25.69 6.96 5.46
CA GLY A 267 -27.08 6.76 5.86
C GLY A 267 -27.09 6.31 7.32
N GLY A 268 -26.92 7.27 8.24
CA GLY A 268 -26.82 7.00 9.67
C GLY A 268 -27.29 8.18 10.51
N SER A 269 -28.61 8.33 10.60
CA SER A 269 -29.33 9.10 11.63
C SER A 269 -29.11 10.63 11.64
N THR A 270 -29.81 11.34 10.75
CA THR A 270 -30.40 12.63 11.14
C THR A 270 -31.77 12.33 11.69
N ALA A 271 -31.88 12.26 13.03
CA ALA A 271 -33.16 12.20 13.71
C ALA A 271 -34.04 13.36 13.23
N SER A 272 -35.13 13.04 12.53
CA SER A 272 -36.19 13.99 12.21
C SER A 272 -36.71 14.59 13.51
N ARG A 273 -36.32 15.84 13.78
CA ARG A 273 -37.02 16.66 14.77
C ARG A 273 -38.33 17.10 14.12
N PRO A 274 -39.50 16.75 14.67
CA PRO A 274 -40.77 17.20 14.09
C PRO A 274 -40.85 18.75 14.17
N PRO A 275 -41.47 19.41 13.18
CA PRO A 275 -41.64 20.86 13.19
C PRO A 275 -42.50 21.28 14.38
N LYS A 276 -42.01 22.29 15.12
CA LYS A 276 -42.74 22.94 16.22
C LYS A 276 -43.96 23.67 15.62
N PRO A 277 -45.19 23.49 16.13
CA PRO A 277 -46.34 24.23 15.63
C PRO A 277 -46.14 25.74 15.84
N LEU A 278 -46.37 26.51 14.78
CA LEU A 278 -46.50 27.96 14.86
C LEU A 278 -47.82 28.27 15.57
N THR A 279 -47.75 28.62 16.86
CA THR A 279 -48.85 29.28 17.55
C THR A 279 -48.97 30.70 17.01
N ARG A 280 -50.10 30.99 16.35
CA ARG A 280 -50.50 32.35 15.97
C ARG A 280 -50.79 33.15 17.26
N PRO A 281 -50.24 34.36 17.45
CA PRO A 281 -50.70 35.26 18.49
C PRO A 281 -52.05 35.88 18.09
N GLU A 282 -52.98 35.92 19.05
CA GLU A 282 -54.18 36.77 19.01
C GLU A 282 -53.82 38.26 19.13
#